data_AF-A0A7W7QH25-F1
#
_entry.id   AF-A0A7W7QH25-F1
#
_cell.length_a   1.000
_cell.length_b   1.000
_cell.length_c   1.000
_cell.angle_alpha   90.00
_cell.angle_beta   90.00
_cell.angle_gamma   90.00
#
_symmetry.space_group_name_H-M   'P 1'
#
loop_
_entity.id
_entity.type
_entity.pdbx_description
1 polymer ?
#
loop_
_entity_poly.entity_id
_entity_poly.type
_entity_poly.pdbx_seq_one_letter_code
_entity_poly.pdbx_strand_id
1 'polypeptide(L)'
;MLLFIAIFAPFVVLFLVFVVLFLVVRTSNRVAAIQRHQFEEFAQLRRAITELRHSASGMERDDHAAGLPAIGASVRVLQVGEEVEIIDGPHVGKHGKIVPSPDWAREGVINVEVTGIEGPRLMDVSKVARWNEAGRA
;
A
#
# COMPACT_ATOMS: atom_id res chain seq x y z
N MET A 1 -32.44 -38.75 35.47
CA MET A 1 -31.59 -38.13 34.42
C MET A 1 -31.94 -36.67 34.15
N LEU A 2 -33.19 -36.32 33.80
CA LEU A 2 -33.56 -34.93 33.45
C LEU A 2 -33.32 -33.90 34.58
N LEU A 3 -33.58 -34.29 35.83
CA LEU A 3 -33.40 -33.40 37.00
C LEU A 3 -31.92 -33.07 37.27
N PHE A 4 -31.01 -33.98 36.92
CA PHE A 4 -29.56 -33.77 37.05
C PHE A 4 -29.04 -32.77 36.01
N ILE A 5 -29.55 -32.86 34.77
CA ILE A 5 -29.19 -31.94 33.68
C ILE A 5 -29.66 -30.52 34.00
N ALA A 6 -30.88 -30.37 34.54
CA ALA A 6 -31.43 -29.06 34.91
C ALA A 6 -30.61 -28.34 36.00
N ILE A 7 -30.02 -29.10 36.93
CA ILE A 7 -29.14 -28.55 37.97
C ILE A 7 -27.74 -28.28 37.42
N PHE A 8 -27.20 -29.14 36.56
CA PHE A 8 -25.83 -29.02 36.06
C PHE A 8 -25.66 -27.98 34.95
N ALA A 9 -26.68 -27.79 34.09
CA ALA A 9 -26.69 -26.84 33.00
C ALA A 9 -26.34 -25.38 33.40
N PRO A 10 -26.91 -24.78 34.47
CA PRO A 10 -26.55 -23.42 34.87
C PRO A 10 -25.08 -23.29 35.31
N PHE A 11 -24.50 -24.32 35.94
CA PHE A 11 -23.07 -24.30 36.30
C PHE A 11 -22.17 -24.36 35.07
N VAL A 12 -22.54 -25.14 34.05
CA VAL A 12 -21.81 -25.20 32.78
C VAL A 12 -21.89 -23.85 32.05
N VAL A 13 -23.07 -23.22 32.02
CA VAL A 13 -23.24 -21.89 31.40
C VAL A 13 -22.42 -20.84 32.15
N LEU A 14 -22.47 -20.81 33.49
CA LEU A 14 -21.66 -19.90 34.30
C LEU A 14 -20.16 -20.11 34.07
N PHE A 15 -19.72 -21.36 33.97
CA PHE A 15 -18.34 -21.70 33.67
C PHE A 15 -17.93 -21.21 32.27
N LEU A 16 -18.76 -21.44 31.25
CA LEU A 16 -18.49 -20.96 29.89
C LEU A 16 -18.41 -19.43 29.84
N VAL A 17 -19.32 -18.73 30.53
CA VAL A 17 -19.28 -17.26 30.66
C VAL A 17 -17.98 -16.80 31.31
N PHE A 18 -17.54 -17.47 32.39
CA PHE A 18 -16.28 -17.15 33.06
C PHE A 18 -15.06 -17.39 32.17
N VAL A 19 -15.04 -18.48 31.41
CA VAL A 19 -13.98 -18.79 30.44
C VAL A 19 -13.93 -17.72 29.35
N VAL A 20 -15.07 -17.31 28.80
CA VAL A 20 -15.13 -16.25 27.78
C VAL A 20 -14.65 -14.91 28.34
N LEU A 21 -15.11 -14.51 29.53
CA LEU A 21 -14.63 -13.31 30.22
C LEU A 21 -13.12 -13.34 30.45
N PHE A 22 -12.59 -14.47 30.91
CA PHE A 22 -11.16 -14.65 31.13
C PHE A 22 -10.35 -14.54 29.82
N LEU A 23 -10.85 -15.13 28.73
CA LEU A 23 -10.23 -15.00 27.41
C LEU A 23 -10.23 -13.54 26.92
N VAL A 24 -11.34 -12.81 27.09
CA VAL A 24 -11.46 -11.40 26.71
C VAL A 24 -10.52 -10.51 27.53
N VAL A 25 -10.39 -10.73 28.83
CA VAL A 25 -9.44 -10.00 29.68
C VAL A 25 -7.99 -10.29 29.26
N ARG A 26 -7.68 -11.55 28.96
CA ARG A 26 -6.34 -11.96 28.52
C ARG A 26 -5.98 -11.39 27.14
N THR A 27 -6.91 -11.32 26.20
CA THR A 27 -6.69 -10.69 24.89
C THR A 27 -6.56 -9.18 25.02
N SER A 28 -7.39 -8.52 25.83
CA SER A 28 -7.33 -7.07 26.05
C SER A 28 -5.98 -6.62 26.63
N ASN A 29 -5.44 -7.37 27.60
CA ASN A 29 -4.12 -7.09 28.16
C ASN A 29 -2.99 -7.27 27.13
N ARG A 30 -3.14 -8.22 26.19
CA ARG A 30 -2.15 -8.45 25.12
C ARG A 30 -2.20 -7.35 24.05
N VAL A 31 -3.39 -6.86 23.71
CA VAL A 31 -3.59 -5.77 22.76
C VAL A 31 -3.08 -4.43 23.33
N ALA A 32 -3.29 -4.18 24.63
CA ALA A 32 -2.77 -2.98 25.30
C ALA A 32 -1.23 -2.93 25.35
N ALA A 33 -0.55 -4.09 25.40
CA ALA A 33 0.91 -4.17 25.35
C ALA A 33 1.47 -3.87 23.94
N ILE A 34 0.75 -4.25 22.88
CA ILE A 34 1.20 -4.07 21.49
C ILE A 34 1.05 -2.61 21.01
N GLN A 35 0.04 -1.88 21.51
CA GLN A 35 -0.17 -0.48 21.13
C GLN A 35 0.98 0.45 21.57
N ARG A 36 1.65 0.16 22.69
CA ARG A 36 2.77 0.98 23.18
C ARG A 36 3.98 0.92 22.25
N HIS A 37 4.29 -0.27 21.72
CA HIS A 37 5.38 -0.43 20.76
C HIS A 37 5.13 0.30 19.44
N GLN A 38 3.89 0.29 18.93
CA GLN A 38 3.59 1.01 17.68
C GLN A 38 3.65 2.53 17.83
N PHE A 39 3.29 3.09 18.99
CA PHE A 39 3.41 4.53 19.23
C PHE A 39 4.88 5.00 19.30
N GLU A 40 5.78 4.18 19.85
CA GLU A 40 7.22 4.49 19.86
C GLU A 40 7.83 4.45 18.45
N GLU A 41 7.43 3.48 17.62
CA GLU A 41 7.85 3.40 16.22
C GLU A 41 7.34 4.60 15.39
N PHE A 42 6.08 5.00 15.57
CA PHE A 42 5.54 6.20 14.91
C PHE A 42 6.21 7.50 15.39
N ALA A 43 6.57 7.61 16.66
CA ALA A 43 7.29 8.76 17.19
C ALA A 43 8.72 8.86 16.62
N GLN A 44 9.40 7.73 16.43
CA GLN A 44 10.69 7.67 15.76
C GLN A 44 10.59 8.01 14.27
N LEU A 45 9.60 7.46 13.55
CA LEU A 45 9.32 7.83 12.15
C LEU A 45 9.05 9.33 12.00
N ARG A 46 8.28 9.93 12.92
CA ARG A 46 7.97 11.36 12.88
C ARG A 46 9.19 12.24 13.12
N ARG A 47 10.13 11.82 13.97
CA ARG A 47 11.42 12.53 14.15
C ARG A 47 12.31 12.41 12.92
N ALA A 48 12.44 11.21 12.35
CA ALA A 48 13.20 10.99 11.12
C ALA A 48 12.67 11.84 9.94
N ILE A 49 11.33 11.94 9.78
CA ILE A 49 10.71 12.81 8.76
C ILE A 49 11.00 14.28 9.03
N THR A 50 10.94 14.72 10.30
CA THR A 50 11.22 16.13 10.66
C THR A 50 12.69 16.48 10.40
N GLU A 51 13.61 15.56 10.69
CA GLU A 51 15.04 15.73 10.46
C GLU A 51 15.40 15.74 8.96
N LEU A 52 14.77 14.87 8.16
CA LEU A 52 14.87 14.89 6.70
C LEU A 52 14.29 16.18 6.11
N ARG A 53 13.16 16.66 6.63
CA ARG A 53 12.54 17.92 6.19
C ARG A 53 13.41 19.14 6.52
N HIS A 54 14.03 19.17 7.69
CA HIS A 54 14.95 20.25 8.05
C HIS A 54 16.27 20.19 7.25
N SER A 55 16.78 18.99 6.98
CA SER A 55 17.96 18.82 6.12
C SER A 55 17.66 19.22 4.67
N ALA A 56 16.46 18.93 4.15
CA ALA A 56 16.04 19.34 2.81
C ALA A 56 15.75 20.84 2.71
N SER A 57 15.20 21.46 3.77
CA SER A 57 14.91 22.91 3.81
C SER A 57 16.17 23.79 3.93
N GLY A 58 17.32 23.23 4.30
CA GLY A 58 18.59 23.95 4.42
C GLY A 58 19.43 24.00 3.14
N MET A 59 19.00 23.30 2.08
CA MET A 59 19.81 23.05 0.88
C MET A 59 19.22 23.70 -0.39
N GLU A 60 18.39 24.74 -0.20
CA GLU A 60 17.69 25.49 -1.25
C GLU A 60 18.25 26.91 -1.45
N ARG A 61 19.50 27.13 -1.07
CA ARG A 61 20.31 28.30 -1.41
C ARG A 61 21.73 27.82 -1.66
N ASP A 62 21.96 27.27 -2.83
CA ASP A 62 23.11 27.61 -3.64
C ASP A 62 22.95 26.96 -5.02
N ASP A 63 23.14 27.80 -6.02
CA ASP A 63 22.80 27.59 -7.41
C ASP A 63 23.55 26.42 -8.05
N HIS A 64 22.94 25.83 -9.09
CA HIS A 64 23.52 24.86 -10.03
C HIS A 64 23.57 23.39 -9.58
N ALA A 65 22.45 22.67 -9.70
CA ALA A 65 22.51 21.27 -10.13
C ALA A 65 21.21 20.83 -10.81
N ALA A 66 21.37 20.38 -12.03
CA ALA A 66 20.38 19.76 -12.89
C ALA A 66 19.48 18.75 -12.17
N GLY A 67 18.18 18.83 -12.47
CA GLY A 67 17.24 17.70 -12.50
C GLY A 67 17.47 16.58 -11.51
N LEU A 68 17.20 16.82 -10.23
CA LEU A 68 17.00 15.74 -9.27
C LEU A 68 15.50 15.43 -9.19
N PRO A 69 15.08 14.17 -9.41
CA PRO A 69 13.68 13.81 -9.46
C PRO A 69 13.06 13.94 -8.07
N ALA A 70 11.97 14.69 -7.97
CA ALA A 70 11.20 14.85 -6.75
C ALA A 70 10.63 13.50 -6.29
N ILE A 71 11.31 12.82 -5.37
CA ILE A 71 10.76 11.68 -4.64
C ILE A 71 9.62 12.21 -3.77
N GLY A 72 8.38 11.91 -4.16
CA GLY A 72 7.15 12.45 -3.57
C GLY A 72 6.25 13.21 -4.54
N ALA A 73 6.62 13.32 -5.83
CA ALA A 73 5.72 13.82 -6.86
C ALA A 73 4.53 12.85 -7.01
N SER A 74 3.43 13.18 -6.35
CA SER A 74 2.05 12.73 -6.58
C SER A 74 1.93 11.47 -7.43
N VAL A 75 1.54 10.35 -6.82
CA VAL A 75 0.99 9.19 -7.55
C VAL A 75 -0.27 9.68 -8.27
N ARG A 76 -0.09 10.30 -9.43
CA ARG A 76 -1.18 10.67 -10.33
C ARG A 76 -1.60 9.36 -10.95
N VAL A 77 -2.77 8.90 -10.53
CA VAL A 77 -3.41 7.68 -11.02
C VAL A 77 -3.43 7.75 -12.55
N LEU A 78 -2.69 6.85 -13.19
CA LEU A 78 -2.70 6.71 -14.65
C LEU A 78 -4.12 6.38 -15.10
N GLN A 79 -4.61 7.06 -16.14
CA GLN A 79 -5.99 6.93 -16.60
C GLN A 79 -6.11 6.01 -17.81
N VAL A 80 -7.26 5.36 -17.95
CA VAL A 80 -7.60 4.63 -19.17
C VAL A 80 -7.57 5.61 -20.35
N GLY A 81 -6.87 5.23 -21.41
CA GLY A 81 -6.65 6.04 -22.60
C GLY A 81 -5.34 6.84 -22.61
N GLU A 82 -4.59 6.84 -21.51
CA GLU A 82 -3.30 7.52 -21.40
C GLU A 82 -2.19 6.76 -22.15
N GLU A 83 -1.28 7.51 -22.78
CA GLU A 83 -0.07 6.95 -23.40
C GLU A 83 1.04 6.79 -22.37
N VAL A 84 1.64 5.60 -22.37
CA VAL A 84 2.68 5.20 -21.43
C VAL A 84 3.86 4.57 -22.17
N GLU A 85 5.03 4.73 -21.59
CA GLU A 85 6.25 4.02 -21.97
C GLU A 85 6.52 2.92 -20.95
N ILE A 86 6.96 1.76 -21.44
CA ILE A 86 7.34 0.64 -20.60
C ILE A 86 8.80 0.83 -20.21
N ILE A 87 9.07 0.94 -18.91
CA ILE A 87 10.40 1.20 -18.38
C ILE A 87 11.09 -0.05 -17.82
N ASP A 88 10.34 -1.15 -17.64
CA ASP A 88 10.89 -2.44 -17.18
C ASP A 88 10.19 -3.65 -17.84
N GLY A 89 10.94 -4.73 -18.07
CA GLY A 89 10.47 -6.01 -18.62
C GLY A 89 10.71 -6.25 -20.12
N PRO A 90 9.96 -7.17 -20.75
CA PRO A 90 10.24 -7.65 -22.12
C PRO A 90 9.92 -6.63 -23.23
N HIS A 91 9.33 -5.50 -22.87
CA HIS A 91 8.87 -4.48 -23.81
C HIS A 91 9.41 -3.10 -23.45
N VAL A 92 10.53 -3.04 -22.70
CA VAL A 92 11.22 -1.79 -22.33
C VAL A 92 11.48 -0.91 -23.56
N GLY A 93 11.19 0.39 -23.42
CA GLY A 93 11.35 1.40 -24.48
C GLY A 93 10.26 1.36 -25.54
N LYS A 94 9.25 0.48 -25.40
CA LYS A 94 8.04 0.53 -26.24
C LYS A 94 6.97 1.37 -25.57
N HIS A 95 6.14 1.96 -26.42
CA HIS A 95 4.98 2.74 -26.02
C HIS A 95 3.72 1.89 -26.10
N GLY A 96 2.73 2.30 -25.33
CA GLY A 96 1.42 1.70 -25.36
C GLY A 96 0.37 2.64 -24.80
N LYS A 97 -0.87 2.18 -24.86
CA LYS A 97 -2.02 2.89 -24.34
C LYS A 97 -2.67 2.08 -23.24
N ILE A 98 -3.07 2.74 -22.16
CA ILE A 98 -3.82 2.07 -21.09
C ILE A 98 -5.22 1.76 -21.59
N VAL A 99 -5.60 0.49 -21.54
CA VAL A 99 -6.94 0.00 -21.87
C VAL A 99 -7.65 -0.45 -20.59
N PRO A 100 -8.98 -0.62 -20.61
CA PRO A 100 -9.70 -1.13 -19.45
C PRO A 100 -9.08 -2.45 -18.95
N SER A 101 -8.74 -2.48 -17.67
CA SER A 101 -8.32 -3.71 -17.01
C SER A 101 -9.55 -4.62 -16.84
N PRO A 102 -9.40 -5.94 -17.02
CA PRO A 102 -10.48 -6.88 -16.72
C PRO A 102 -10.77 -6.90 -15.21
N ASP A 103 -11.99 -7.29 -14.83
CA ASP A 103 -12.49 -7.25 -13.44
C ASP A 103 -11.67 -8.09 -12.44
N TRP A 104 -10.87 -9.04 -12.93
CA TRP A 104 -9.99 -9.88 -12.13
C TRP A 104 -8.59 -9.31 -11.93
N ALA A 105 -8.26 -8.16 -12.54
CA ALA A 105 -6.98 -7.50 -12.34
C ALA A 105 -6.84 -7.00 -10.89
N ARG A 106 -5.69 -7.28 -10.27
CA ARG A 106 -5.40 -6.84 -8.90
C ARG A 106 -5.08 -5.34 -8.89
N GLU A 107 -5.30 -4.70 -7.73
CA GLU A 107 -4.84 -3.34 -7.50
C GLU A 107 -3.33 -3.22 -7.79
N GLY A 108 -2.94 -2.13 -8.46
CA GLY A 108 -1.56 -1.92 -8.90
C GLY A 108 -1.19 -2.58 -10.23
N VAL A 109 -2.11 -3.31 -10.87
CA VAL A 109 -1.92 -3.86 -12.23
C VAL A 109 -2.80 -3.11 -13.23
N ILE A 110 -2.19 -2.66 -14.32
CA ILE A 110 -2.87 -2.02 -15.44
C ILE A 110 -2.77 -2.87 -16.70
N ASN A 111 -3.74 -2.71 -17.58
CA ASN A 111 -3.75 -3.35 -18.87
C ASN A 111 -3.28 -2.36 -19.94
N VAL A 112 -2.21 -2.69 -20.66
CA VAL A 112 -1.57 -1.81 -21.63
C VAL A 112 -1.56 -2.49 -23.00
N GLU A 113 -2.11 -1.81 -23.99
CA GLU A 113 -1.97 -2.20 -25.39
C GLU A 113 -0.67 -1.62 -25.95
N VAL A 114 0.33 -2.49 -26.12
CA VAL A 114 1.67 -2.09 -26.56
C VAL A 114 1.72 -1.97 -28.07
N THR A 115 2.23 -0.86 -28.60
CA THR A 115 2.31 -0.62 -30.04
C THR A 115 3.16 -1.69 -30.73
N GLY A 116 2.59 -2.32 -31.76
CA GLY A 116 3.25 -3.36 -32.54
C GLY A 116 3.28 -4.74 -31.87
N ILE A 117 2.49 -4.95 -30.81
CA ILE A 117 2.30 -6.25 -30.17
C ILE A 117 0.82 -6.60 -30.22
N GLU A 118 0.52 -7.86 -30.56
CA GLU A 118 -0.85 -8.32 -30.62
C GLU A 118 -1.45 -8.51 -29.22
N GLY A 119 -2.52 -7.77 -28.97
CA GLY A 119 -3.34 -7.84 -27.77
C GLY A 119 -2.76 -7.10 -26.56
N PRO A 120 -3.60 -6.83 -25.56
CA PRO A 120 -3.21 -6.08 -24.38
C PRO A 120 -2.36 -6.96 -23.42
N ARG A 121 -1.57 -6.30 -22.57
CA ARG A 121 -0.67 -6.93 -21.60
C ARG A 121 -0.94 -6.35 -20.23
N LEU A 122 -1.05 -7.24 -19.25
CA LEU A 122 -1.16 -6.85 -17.86
C LEU A 122 0.23 -6.58 -17.29
N MET A 123 0.40 -5.40 -16.73
CA MET A 123 1.67 -4.87 -16.25
C MET A 123 1.47 -4.20 -14.92
N ASP A 124 2.47 -4.28 -14.05
CA ASP A 124 2.46 -3.50 -12.82
C ASP A 124 2.63 -2.01 -13.15
N VAL A 125 1.91 -1.13 -12.44
CA VAL A 125 2.01 0.33 -12.60
C VAL A 125 3.44 0.83 -12.44
N SER A 126 4.25 0.18 -11.60
CA SER A 126 5.67 0.51 -11.41
C SER A 126 6.55 0.26 -12.64
N LYS A 127 6.07 -0.52 -13.62
CA LYS A 127 6.81 -0.86 -14.85
C LYS A 127 6.51 0.06 -16.02
N VAL A 128 5.65 1.05 -15.81
CA VAL A 128 5.28 2.03 -16.82
C VAL A 128 5.55 3.44 -16.33
N ALA A 129 5.93 4.30 -17.25
CA ALA A 129 6.03 5.74 -17.04
C ALA A 129 5.08 6.45 -18.00
N ARG A 130 4.60 7.63 -17.61
CA ARG A 130 3.84 8.50 -18.53
C ARG A 130 4.73 8.89 -19.70
N TRP A 131 4.24 8.70 -20.92
CA TRP A 131 4.95 9.20 -22.08
C TRP A 131 4.89 10.73 -22.09
N ASN A 132 6.04 11.34 -21.80
CA ASN A 132 6.20 12.79 -21.72
C ASN A 132 6.90 13.25 -23.00
N GLU A 133 6.15 13.91 -23.90
CA GLU A 133 6.71 14.49 -25.12
C GLU A 133 7.75 15.61 -24.87
N ALA A 134 7.82 16.18 -23.66
CA ALA A 134 8.75 17.25 -23.29
C ALA A 134 10.21 16.77 -23.06
N GLY A 135 10.50 15.47 -23.24
CA GLY A 135 11.86 14.92 -23.20
C GLY A 135 12.57 14.85 -24.56
N ARG A 136 11.95 15.32 -25.65
CA ARG A 136 12.50 15.26 -27.03
C ARG A 136 12.80 16.64 -27.63
N ALA A 137 13.48 17.51 -26.87
CA ALA A 137 14.17 18.69 -27.39
C ALA A 137 15.67 18.43 -27.47
#